data_AF-A0A2S1ER94-F1
#
_entry.id   AF-A0A2S1ER94-F1
#
_cell.length_a   1.000
_cell.length_b   1.000
_cell.length_c   1.000
_cell.angle_alpha   90.00
_cell.angle_beta   90.00
_cell.angle_gamma   90.00
#
_symmetry.space_group_name_H-M   'P 1'
#
loop_
_entity.id
_entity.type
_entity.pdbx_description
1 polymer ?
#
loop_
_entity_poly.entity_id
_entity_poly.type
_entity_poly.pdbx_seq_one_letter_code
_entity_poly.pdbx_strand_id
1 'polypeptide(L)'
;MIQLVELVTVDNEDLAYHYGSDNIDEVFEHERFFNELIKDIPLSFSSHILATEDASFDSLCEKDPYFKQFLAYHDLKFFIPEMSI
;
A
#
# COMPACT_ATOMS: atom_id res chain seq x y z
N MET A 1 1.20 9.06 12.93
CA MET A 1 1.98 8.56 11.77
C MET A 1 1.22 8.81 10.49
N ILE A 2 1.91 8.91 9.37
CA ILE A 2 1.35 9.03 8.03
C ILE A 2 1.57 7.68 7.35
N GLN A 3 0.53 7.12 6.76
CA GLN A 3 0.58 5.81 6.13
C GLN A 3 0.15 5.91 4.67
N LEU A 4 0.96 5.34 3.78
CA LEU A 4 0.65 5.03 2.40
C LEU A 4 0.09 3.61 2.32
N VAL A 5 -0.96 3.45 1.52
CA VAL A 5 -1.53 2.15 1.17
C VAL A 5 -1.84 2.12 -0.31
N GLU A 6 -1.24 1.20 -1.04
CA GLU A 6 -1.52 0.95 -2.45
C GLU A 6 -2.33 -0.34 -2.56
N LEU A 7 -3.56 -0.22 -3.03
CA LEU A 7 -4.52 -1.32 -3.11
C LEU A 7 -4.62 -1.83 -4.54
N VAL A 8 -4.50 -3.14 -4.70
CA VAL A 8 -4.64 -3.82 -6.00
C VAL A 8 -5.45 -5.11 -5.81
N THR A 9 -6.35 -5.39 -6.74
CA THR A 9 -7.04 -6.69 -6.80
C THR A 9 -6.53 -7.49 -7.99
N VAL A 10 -5.97 -8.67 -7.75
CA VAL A 10 -5.45 -9.58 -8.79
C VAL A 10 -5.98 -10.99 -8.52
N ASP A 11 -6.53 -11.67 -9.52
CA ASP A 11 -7.07 -13.04 -9.40
C ASP A 11 -8.06 -13.28 -8.24
N ASN A 12 -8.85 -12.24 -7.88
CA ASN A 12 -9.76 -12.18 -6.73
C ASN A 12 -9.07 -12.12 -5.35
N GLU A 13 -7.78 -11.82 -5.31
CA GLU A 13 -7.06 -11.50 -4.08
C GLU A 13 -6.90 -9.98 -3.95
N ASP A 14 -7.28 -9.46 -2.78
CA ASP A 14 -7.13 -8.05 -2.41
C ASP A 14 -5.77 -7.86 -1.73
N LEU A 15 -4.84 -7.22 -2.43
CA LEU A 15 -3.47 -6.99 -1.98
C LEU A 15 -3.28 -5.53 -1.57
N ALA A 16 -2.52 -5.29 -0.51
CA ALA A 16 -2.13 -3.95 -0.09
C ALA A 16 -0.62 -3.86 0.07
N TYR A 17 0.02 -2.90 -0.59
CA TYR A 17 1.33 -2.43 -0.15
C TYR A 17 1.15 -1.36 0.91
N HIS A 18 1.88 -1.49 2.01
CA HIS A 18 1.78 -0.61 3.16
C HIS A 18 3.14 -0.03 3.53
N TYR A 19 3.16 1.27 3.77
CA TYR A 19 4.32 1.99 4.28
C TYR A 19 3.88 3.07 5.27
N GLY A 20 4.47 3.09 6.46
CA GLY A 20 4.19 4.08 7.49
C GLY A 20 5.45 4.87 7.88
N SER A 21 5.35 6.21 7.93
CA SER A 21 6.42 7.11 8.37
C SER A 21 5.83 8.33 9.11
N ASP A 22 6.63 9.01 9.93
CA ASP A 22 6.30 10.35 10.44
C ASP A 22 6.71 11.47 9.47
N ASN A 23 7.42 11.12 8.40
CA ASN A 23 7.89 12.03 7.36
C ASN A 23 7.03 11.92 6.09
N ILE A 24 6.33 13.00 5.75
CA ILE A 24 5.47 13.05 4.55
C ILE A 24 6.26 12.96 3.24
N ASP A 25 7.51 13.44 3.22
CA ASP A 25 8.33 13.40 2.01
C ASP A 25 8.71 11.95 1.68
N GLU A 26 9.04 11.13 2.69
CA GLU A 26 9.29 9.70 2.52
C GLU A 26 8.07 8.95 2.00
N VAL A 27 6.87 9.29 2.51
CA VAL A 27 5.61 8.72 2.04
C VAL A 27 5.40 9.00 0.54
N PHE A 28 5.63 10.25 0.10
CA PHE A 28 5.53 10.60 -1.32
C PHE A 28 6.64 9.98 -2.18
N GLU A 29 7.85 9.80 -1.65
CA GLU A 29 8.91 9.08 -2.35
C GLU A 29 8.53 7.62 -2.61
N HIS A 30 7.93 6.95 -1.61
CA HIS A 30 7.42 5.59 -1.74
C HIS A 30 6.27 5.48 -2.75
N GLU A 31 5.30 6.40 -2.71
CA GLU A 31 4.22 6.47 -3.71
C GLU A 31 4.80 6.66 -5.12
N ARG A 32 5.75 7.58 -5.30
CA ARG A 32 6.40 7.81 -6.60
C ARG A 32 7.14 6.58 -7.09
N PHE A 33 7.87 5.91 -6.19
CA PHE A 33 8.63 4.72 -6.52
C PHE A 33 7.71 3.55 -6.90
N PHE A 34 6.60 3.37 -6.19
CA PHE A 34 5.56 2.41 -6.56
C PHE A 34 5.03 2.68 -7.98
N ASN A 35 4.58 3.91 -8.24
CA ASN A 35 4.05 4.31 -9.56
C ASN A 35 5.04 4.06 -10.71
N GLU A 36 6.34 4.34 -10.51
CA GLU A 36 7.36 4.07 -11.51
C GLU A 36 7.58 2.57 -11.77
N LEU A 37 7.44 1.73 -10.73
CA LEU A 37 7.57 0.27 -10.86
C LEU A 37 6.40 -0.35 -11.62
N ILE A 38 5.19 0.17 -11.44
CA ILE A 38 3.97 -0.41 -12.01
C ILE A 38 3.50 0.25 -13.31
N LYS A 39 4.16 1.31 -13.78
CA LYS A 39 3.70 2.12 -14.93
C LYS A 39 3.42 1.33 -16.22
N ASP A 40 4.11 0.21 -16.41
CA ASP A 40 4.00 -0.64 -17.60
C ASP A 40 3.13 -1.89 -17.34
N ILE A 41 2.56 -2.04 -16.14
CA ILE A 41 1.69 -3.15 -15.77
C ILE A 41 0.22 -2.71 -15.99
N PRO A 42 -0.57 -3.44 -16.81
CA PRO A 42 -1.95 -3.07 -17.10
C PRO A 42 -2.89 -3.47 -15.96
N LEU A 43 -2.72 -2.84 -14.79
CA LEU A 43 -3.52 -3.06 -13.59
C LEU A 43 -4.29 -1.79 -13.19
N SER A 44 -5.38 -1.98 -12.42
CA SER A 44 -6.04 -0.89 -11.72
C SER A 44 -5.61 -0.93 -10.25
N PHE A 45 -5.25 0.23 -9.70
CA PHE A 45 -4.86 0.37 -8.31
C PHE A 45 -5.51 1.62 -7.69
N SER A 46 -5.49 1.69 -6.36
CA SER A 46 -5.92 2.86 -5.59
C SER A 46 -4.86 3.21 -4.54
N SER A 47 -4.41 4.47 -4.53
CA SER A 47 -3.49 5.01 -3.52
C SER A 47 -4.27 5.71 -2.42
N HIS A 48 -3.90 5.44 -1.17
CA HIS A 48 -4.45 6.09 0.02
C HIS A 48 -3.33 6.60 0.93
N ILE A 49 -3.41 7.86 1.32
CA ILE A 49 -2.52 8.47 2.32
C ILE A 49 -3.37 8.92 3.51
N LEU A 50 -3.12 8.35 4.68
CA LEU A 50 -3.96 8.51 5.86
C LEU A 50 -3.11 8.74 7.12
N ALA A 51 -3.60 9.56 8.05
CA ALA A 51 -2.97 9.74 9.35
C ALA A 51 -3.53 8.76 10.39
N THR A 52 -2.67 8.06 11.11
CA THR A 52 -2.98 7.05 12.13
C THR A 52 -2.18 7.31 13.42
N GLU A 53 -2.43 6.52 14.47
CA GLU A 53 -1.73 6.67 15.75
C GLU A 53 -0.25 6.25 15.62
N ASP A 54 0.00 5.01 15.16
CA ASP A 54 1.33 4.47 14.87
C ASP A 54 1.50 4.01 13.41
N ALA A 55 2.68 3.50 13.05
CA ALA A 55 3.05 3.17 11.67
C ALA A 55 2.65 1.74 11.25
N SER A 56 1.96 0.98 12.10
CA SER A 56 1.55 -0.40 11.81
C SER A 56 0.31 -0.46 10.93
N PHE A 57 0.18 -1.53 10.14
CA PHE A 57 -1.03 -1.82 9.38
C PHE A 57 -2.23 -2.11 10.30
N ASP A 58 -1.98 -2.63 11.50
CA ASP A 58 -3.03 -2.87 12.52
C ASP A 58 -3.68 -1.56 12.97
N SER A 59 -2.87 -0.52 13.28
CA SER A 59 -3.36 0.83 13.62
C SER A 59 -4.22 1.45 12.51
N LEU A 60 -3.88 1.18 11.24
CA LEU A 60 -4.74 1.55 10.10
C LEU A 60 -6.06 0.77 10.10
N CYS A 61 -6.01 -0.54 10.30
CA CYS A 61 -7.19 -1.40 10.35
C CYS A 61 -8.12 -1.11 11.54
N GLU A 62 -7.60 -0.59 12.65
CA GLU A 62 -8.39 -0.10 13.78
C GLU A 62 -9.13 1.19 13.44
N LYS A 63 -8.45 2.12 12.73
CA LYS A 63 -9.04 3.37 12.26
C LYS A 63 -10.10 3.13 11.18
N ASP A 64 -9.80 2.27 10.22
CA ASP A 64 -10.68 1.92 9.11
C ASP A 64 -10.68 0.40 8.85
N PRO A 65 -11.71 -0.33 9.32
CA PRO A 65 -11.81 -1.77 9.17
C PRO A 65 -11.88 -2.26 7.72
N TYR A 66 -12.10 -1.39 6.73
CA TYR A 66 -12.04 -1.73 5.31
C TYR A 66 -10.73 -2.42 4.93
N PHE A 67 -9.60 -1.96 5.50
CA PHE A 67 -8.27 -2.50 5.18
C PHE A 67 -8.05 -3.95 5.66
N LYS A 68 -8.88 -4.47 6.57
CA LYS A 68 -8.73 -5.83 7.12
C LYS A 68 -8.91 -6.95 6.09
N GLN A 69 -9.56 -6.65 4.96
CA GLN A 69 -9.75 -7.64 3.90
C GLN A 69 -8.50 -7.84 3.04
N PHE A 70 -7.52 -6.93 3.12
CA PHE A 70 -6.34 -6.95 2.27
C PHE A 70 -5.20 -7.75 2.88
N LEU A 71 -4.48 -8.48 2.03
CA LEU A 71 -3.19 -9.07 2.38
C LEU A 71 -2.10 -8.01 2.30
N ALA A 72 -1.54 -7.64 3.45
CA ALA A 72 -0.58 -6.55 3.57
C ALA A 72 0.87 -7.00 3.30
N TYR A 73 1.54 -6.27 2.42
CA TYR A 73 2.96 -6.38 2.11
C TYR A 73 3.67 -5.10 2.53
N HIS A 74 4.82 -5.24 3.18
CA HIS A 74 5.59 -4.10 3.71
C HIS A 74 6.88 -3.85 2.91
N ASP A 75 7.10 -4.62 1.86
CA ASP A 75 8.26 -4.50 0.97
C ASP A 75 7.81 -4.73 -0.47
N LEU A 76 8.07 -3.74 -1.33
CA LEU A 76 7.74 -3.77 -2.74
C LEU A 76 8.36 -4.96 -3.47
N LYS A 77 9.51 -5.45 -3.00
CA LYS A 77 10.17 -6.63 -3.56
C LYS A 77 9.26 -7.87 -3.50
N PHE A 78 8.43 -7.99 -2.48
CA PHE A 78 7.46 -9.08 -2.36
C PHE A 78 6.10 -8.70 -2.95
N PHE A 79 5.74 -7.42 -3.00
CA PHE A 79 4.45 -6.98 -3.53
C PHE A 79 4.37 -7.00 -5.07
N ILE A 80 5.40 -6.47 -5.77
CA ILE A 80 5.37 -6.36 -7.24
C ILE A 80 5.17 -7.71 -7.96
N PRO A 81 5.86 -8.80 -7.56
CA PRO A 81 5.67 -10.11 -8.19
C PRO A 81 4.23 -10.63 -8.12
N GLU A 82 3.51 -10.37 -7.04
CA GLU A 82 2.12 -10.82 -6.84
C GLU A 82 1.13 -10.10 -7.76
N MET A 83 1.51 -8.94 -8.31
CA MET A 83 0.69 -8.21 -9.28
C MET A 83 0.93 -8.62 -10.74
N SER A 84 2.00 -9.38 -11.00
CA SER A 84 2.48 -9.71 -12.34
C SER A 84 2.21 -11.18 -12.67
N ILE A 85 0.94 -11.51 -12.91
CA ILE A 85 0.50 -12.85 -13.34
C ILE A 85 0.41 -12.92 -14.86
#